data_AF-A0A068NY15-F1
#
_entry.id   AF-A0A068NY15-F1
#
_cell.length_a   1.000
_cell.length_b   1.000
_cell.length_c   1.000
_cell.angle_alpha   90.00
_cell.angle_beta   90.00
_cell.angle_gamma   90.00
#
_symmetry.space_group_name_H-M   'P 1'
#
loop_
_entity.id
_entity.type
_entity.pdbx_description
1 polymer ?
#
loop_
_entity_poly.entity_id
_entity_poly.type
_entity_poly.pdbx_seq_one_letter_code
_entity_poly.pdbx_strand_id
1 'polypeptide(L)'
;MIGVATIGVFALGWTCVSGPSPERAVRDLISAELAGDAEPIWASLQDDERTYYGLDHDRFCQFVVSYLRPRMKRLQQEGQITVSSVAGTKGARGSVHVIMPDGERTLLRGEVVPRSGGFVSTEPFSALLLMAALSSTPRIAGELHAERTYRCLKAEQANLEAYGITGIYSEQYGLESWDATLKRQAVRVSIQQARQSNAANRSR
;
A
#
# COMPACT_ATOMS: atom_id res chain seq x y z
N MET A 1 -66.36 -25.47 -2.53
CA MET A 1 -64.98 -25.67 -2.04
C MET A 1 -64.10 -25.99 -3.23
N ILE A 2 -63.40 -24.99 -3.75
CA ILE A 2 -62.45 -25.14 -4.88
C ILE A 2 -61.07 -24.99 -4.25
N GLY A 3 -60.32 -26.09 -4.21
CA GLY A 3 -58.94 -26.10 -3.75
C GLY A 3 -58.06 -25.43 -4.79
N VAL A 4 -57.42 -24.33 -4.41
CA VAL A 4 -56.38 -23.68 -5.20
C VAL A 4 -55.04 -24.22 -4.70
N ALA A 5 -54.45 -25.13 -5.46
CA ALA A 5 -53.06 -25.56 -5.31
C ALA A 5 -52.33 -25.27 -6.62
N THR A 6 -51.69 -24.11 -6.68
CA THR A 6 -50.69 -23.70 -7.69
C THR A 6 -49.97 -22.54 -7.00
N ILE A 7 -48.68 -22.55 -6.71
CA ILE A 7 -47.54 -22.61 -7.64
C ILE A 7 -46.36 -23.24 -6.87
N GLY A 8 -45.98 -24.45 -7.26
CA GLY A 8 -44.61 -24.92 -7.07
C GLY A 8 -43.88 -24.60 -8.36
N VAL A 9 -42.91 -23.68 -8.29
CA VAL A 9 -41.64 -23.59 -9.06
C VAL A 9 -41.07 -22.20 -8.75
N PHE A 10 -40.05 -22.16 -7.90
CA PHE A 10 -38.92 -21.24 -8.10
C PHE A 10 -37.65 -22.03 -7.86
N ALA A 11 -37.14 -22.59 -8.94
CA ALA A 11 -35.71 -22.79 -9.08
C ALA A 11 -35.04 -21.41 -9.02
N LEU A 12 -34.53 -21.04 -7.85
CA LEU A 12 -33.50 -20.03 -7.67
C LEU A 12 -32.39 -20.76 -6.92
N GLY A 13 -31.58 -21.50 -7.65
CA GLY A 13 -30.46 -20.86 -8.31
C GLY A 13 -29.31 -20.91 -7.32
N TRP A 14 -28.72 -22.09 -7.18
CA TRP A 14 -27.33 -22.21 -6.77
C TRP A 14 -26.50 -21.46 -7.81
N THR A 15 -26.49 -20.13 -7.75
CA THR A 15 -25.42 -19.37 -8.36
C THR A 15 -24.20 -19.72 -7.54
N CYS A 16 -23.36 -20.58 -8.10
CA CYS A 16 -21.94 -20.58 -7.80
C CYS A 16 -21.54 -19.12 -7.56
N VAL A 17 -21.28 -18.76 -6.30
CA VAL A 17 -20.66 -17.48 -5.98
C VAL A 17 -19.23 -17.63 -6.47
N SER A 18 -19.07 -17.51 -7.79
CA SER A 18 -17.80 -17.29 -8.43
C SER A 18 -17.27 -16.03 -7.75
N GLY A 19 -16.27 -16.19 -6.88
CA GLY A 19 -15.59 -15.04 -6.28
C GLY A 19 -15.18 -14.04 -7.37
N PRO A 20 -14.96 -12.77 -7.02
CA PRO A 20 -14.51 -11.78 -8.00
C PRO A 20 -13.36 -12.34 -8.83
N SER A 21 -13.34 -12.07 -10.14
CA SER A 21 -12.19 -12.48 -10.96
C SER A 21 -10.90 -11.91 -10.33
N PRO A 22 -9.76 -12.60 -10.41
CA PRO A 22 -8.52 -12.14 -9.80
C PRO A 22 -8.21 -10.66 -10.15
N GLU A 23 -8.41 -10.26 -11.41
CA GLU A 23 -8.22 -8.88 -11.86
C GLU A 23 -9.08 -7.87 -11.12
N ARG A 24 -10.36 -8.21 -10.91
CA ARG A 24 -11.30 -7.38 -10.18
C ARG A 24 -10.89 -7.29 -8.71
N ALA A 25 -10.48 -8.39 -8.10
CA ALA A 25 -9.98 -8.40 -6.73
C ALA A 25 -8.76 -7.50 -6.53
N VAL A 26 -7.79 -7.51 -7.47
CA VAL A 26 -6.65 -6.58 -7.41
C VAL A 26 -7.09 -5.14 -7.57
N ARG A 27 -7.97 -4.86 -8.54
CA ARG A 27 -8.46 -3.50 -8.77
C ARG A 27 -9.20 -2.97 -7.54
N ASP A 28 -10.06 -3.80 -6.94
CA ASP A 28 -10.84 -3.43 -5.76
C ASP A 28 -9.93 -3.23 -4.55
N LEU A 29 -8.92 -4.08 -4.35
CA LEU A 29 -7.89 -3.90 -3.32
C LEU A 29 -7.14 -2.58 -3.48
N ILE A 30 -6.59 -2.32 -4.65
CA ILE A 30 -5.84 -1.08 -4.88
C ILE A 30 -6.75 0.13 -4.76
N SER A 31 -8.00 0.03 -5.23
CA SER A 31 -8.98 1.10 -5.06
C SER A 31 -9.27 1.36 -3.58
N ALA A 32 -9.36 0.32 -2.75
CA ALA A 32 -9.55 0.43 -1.31
C ALA A 32 -8.31 1.03 -0.61
N GLU A 33 -7.10 0.62 -0.97
CA GLU A 33 -5.85 1.19 -0.48
C GLU A 33 -5.76 2.69 -0.76
N LEU A 34 -6.08 3.09 -2.00
CA LEU A 34 -6.11 4.49 -2.42
C LEU A 34 -7.28 5.26 -1.79
N ALA A 35 -8.39 4.61 -1.47
CA ALA A 35 -9.49 5.24 -0.74
C ALA A 35 -9.18 5.39 0.76
N GLY A 36 -8.16 4.69 1.28
CA GLY A 36 -7.93 4.55 2.71
C GLY A 36 -9.10 3.86 3.40
N ASP A 37 -9.59 2.77 2.81
CA ASP A 37 -10.62 1.94 3.42
C ASP A 37 -9.97 0.92 4.37
N ALA A 38 -10.36 0.94 5.64
CA ALA A 38 -9.66 0.19 6.67
C ALA A 38 -9.91 -1.31 6.55
N GLU A 39 -11.15 -1.73 6.31
CA GLU A 39 -11.49 -3.16 6.31
C GLU A 39 -10.80 -3.96 5.20
N PRO A 40 -10.81 -3.49 3.93
CA PRO A 40 -10.14 -4.23 2.87
C PRO A 40 -8.62 -4.27 3.07
N ILE A 41 -8.00 -3.16 3.52
CA ILE A 41 -6.56 -3.13 3.78
C ILE A 41 -6.23 -4.06 4.95
N TRP A 42 -7.01 -4.02 6.04
CA TRP A 42 -6.81 -4.91 7.17
C TRP A 42 -6.88 -6.38 6.72
N ALA A 43 -7.94 -6.75 6.00
CA ALA A 43 -8.17 -8.10 5.51
C ALA A 43 -7.05 -8.57 4.57
N SER A 44 -6.41 -7.65 3.86
CA SER A 44 -5.31 -7.95 2.95
C SER A 44 -3.95 -8.10 3.64
N LEU A 45 -3.78 -7.57 4.86
CA LEU A 45 -2.55 -7.75 5.63
C LEU A 45 -2.33 -9.21 5.99
N GLN A 46 -1.09 -9.66 5.88
CA GLN A 46 -0.68 -10.97 6.38
C GLN A 46 -0.64 -10.96 7.92
N ASP A 47 -0.91 -12.11 8.55
CA ASP A 47 -0.98 -12.21 10.02
C ASP A 47 0.35 -11.86 10.70
N ASP A 48 1.45 -12.15 10.03
CA ASP A 48 2.79 -11.77 10.47
C ASP A 48 2.94 -10.24 10.42
N GLU A 49 2.57 -9.56 9.32
CA GLU A 49 2.54 -8.10 9.25
C GLU A 49 1.68 -7.46 10.34
N ARG A 50 0.47 -7.98 10.59
CA ARG A 50 -0.41 -7.46 11.67
C ARG A 50 0.27 -7.54 13.04
N THR A 51 0.86 -8.70 13.32
CA THR A 51 1.61 -8.94 14.57
C THR A 51 2.82 -8.02 14.66
N TYR A 52 3.52 -7.82 13.56
CA TYR A 52 4.74 -7.02 13.47
C TYR A 52 4.51 -5.53 13.65
N TYR A 53 3.45 -4.99 13.05
CA TYR A 53 3.09 -3.58 13.26
C TYR A 53 2.49 -3.33 14.64
N GLY A 54 2.24 -4.37 15.46
CA GLY A 54 1.65 -4.22 16.79
C GLY A 54 0.25 -3.61 16.76
N LEU A 55 -0.43 -3.74 15.62
CA LEU A 55 -1.75 -3.17 15.40
C LEU A 55 -2.77 -4.27 15.66
N ASP A 56 -3.64 -4.05 16.65
CA ASP A 56 -4.94 -4.71 16.68
C ASP A 56 -5.87 -4.05 15.65
N HIS A 57 -7.02 -4.68 15.38
CA HIS A 57 -7.96 -4.20 14.36
C HIS A 57 -8.46 -2.77 14.65
N ASP A 58 -8.76 -2.45 15.91
CA ASP A 58 -9.26 -1.13 16.30
C ASP A 58 -8.20 -0.04 16.10
N ARG A 59 -6.96 -0.29 16.53
CA ARG A 59 -5.82 0.62 16.32
C ARG A 59 -5.51 0.78 14.85
N PHE A 60 -5.58 -0.31 14.08
CA PHE A 60 -5.41 -0.26 12.64
C PHE A 60 -6.47 0.64 11.99
N CYS A 61 -7.75 0.42 12.31
CA CYS A 61 -8.85 1.25 11.82
C CYS A 61 -8.65 2.72 12.18
N GLN A 62 -8.27 3.02 13.42
CA GLN A 62 -7.97 4.38 13.85
C GLN A 62 -6.79 4.99 13.07
N PHE A 63 -5.72 4.22 12.84
CA PHE A 63 -4.58 4.62 12.03
C PHE A 63 -5.02 4.93 10.59
N VAL A 64 -5.77 4.05 9.94
CA VAL A 64 -6.22 4.28 8.56
C VAL A 64 -7.07 5.55 8.48
N VAL A 65 -8.03 5.74 9.37
CA VAL A 65 -8.92 6.90 9.36
C VAL A 65 -8.18 8.21 9.65
N SER A 66 -7.25 8.19 10.60
CA SER A 66 -6.60 9.41 11.10
C SER A 66 -5.36 9.80 10.31
N TYR A 67 -4.63 8.80 9.79
CA TYR A 67 -3.34 9.01 9.14
C TYR A 67 -3.38 8.75 7.64
N LEU A 68 -3.80 7.56 7.19
CA LEU A 68 -3.71 7.16 5.78
C LEU A 68 -4.77 7.85 4.91
N ARG A 69 -6.05 7.73 5.28
CA ARG A 69 -7.17 8.21 4.48
C ARG A 69 -7.07 9.70 4.11
N PRO A 70 -6.72 10.62 5.03
CA PRO A 70 -6.57 12.03 4.66
C PRO A 70 -5.47 12.26 3.63
N ARG A 71 -4.34 11.53 3.75
CA ARG A 71 -3.19 11.64 2.83
C ARG A 71 -3.51 11.04 1.46
N MET A 72 -4.16 9.89 1.43
CA MET A 72 -4.57 9.26 0.17
C MET A 72 -5.64 10.08 -0.56
N LYS A 73 -6.63 10.61 0.17
CA LYS A 73 -7.64 11.51 -0.40
C LYS A 73 -7.00 12.75 -1.03
N ARG A 74 -5.98 13.32 -0.38
CA ARG A 74 -5.22 14.45 -0.93
C ARG A 74 -4.54 14.07 -2.25
N LEU A 75 -3.82 12.95 -2.29
CA LEU A 75 -3.20 12.44 -3.53
C LEU A 75 -4.23 12.24 -4.65
N GLN A 76 -5.42 11.71 -4.34
CA GLN A 76 -6.51 11.55 -5.31
C GLN A 76 -7.04 12.89 -5.84
N GLN A 77 -7.27 13.87 -4.95
CA GLN A 77 -7.79 15.19 -5.31
C GLN A 77 -6.83 15.98 -6.20
N GLU A 78 -5.52 15.77 -6.04
CA GLU A 78 -4.50 16.44 -6.83
C GLU A 78 -4.33 15.81 -8.25
N GLY A 79 -5.21 14.87 -8.64
CA GLY A 79 -5.36 14.40 -10.03
C GLY A 79 -4.29 13.40 -10.48
N GLN A 80 -3.80 12.59 -9.56
CA GLN A 80 -2.40 12.13 -9.57
C GLN A 80 -2.23 10.61 -9.55
N ILE A 81 -3.23 9.84 -10.00
CA ILE A 81 -3.19 8.38 -9.95
C ILE A 81 -3.56 7.78 -11.30
N THR A 82 -2.65 6.98 -11.87
CA THR A 82 -2.87 6.20 -13.09
C THR A 82 -2.83 4.71 -12.76
N VAL A 83 -3.99 4.07 -12.86
CA VAL A 83 -4.15 2.64 -12.55
C VAL A 83 -3.85 1.78 -13.78
N SER A 84 -2.97 0.79 -13.65
CA SER A 84 -2.74 -0.24 -14.67
C SER A 84 -2.88 -1.65 -14.06
N SER A 85 -3.54 -2.58 -14.75
CA SER A 85 -3.78 -3.95 -14.23
C SER A 85 -3.42 -5.02 -15.27
N VAL A 86 -2.82 -6.15 -14.85
CA VAL A 86 -2.41 -7.25 -15.73
C VAL A 86 -2.81 -8.62 -15.16
N ALA A 87 -3.67 -9.34 -15.85
CA ALA A 87 -4.15 -10.65 -15.44
C ALA A 87 -3.16 -11.79 -15.69
N GLY A 88 -3.11 -12.78 -14.79
CA GLY A 88 -2.37 -14.02 -14.97
C GLY A 88 -3.16 -15.26 -14.50
N THR A 89 -2.72 -16.45 -14.90
CA THR A 89 -3.39 -17.74 -14.59
C THR A 89 -3.16 -18.26 -13.16
N LYS A 90 -2.15 -17.74 -12.44
CA LYS A 90 -1.79 -18.17 -11.06
C LYS A 90 -2.18 -17.16 -9.97
N GLY A 91 -2.94 -16.15 -10.33
CA GLY A 91 -3.21 -14.96 -9.52
C GLY A 91 -3.28 -13.74 -10.43
N ALA A 92 -3.86 -12.66 -9.93
CA ALA A 92 -3.78 -11.39 -10.64
C ALA A 92 -2.74 -10.50 -10.00
N ARG A 93 -2.07 -9.75 -10.87
CA ARG A 93 -1.18 -8.68 -10.48
C ARG A 93 -1.73 -7.39 -11.05
N GLY A 94 -1.56 -6.32 -10.33
CA GLY A 94 -1.94 -5.00 -10.74
C GLY A 94 -0.92 -4.05 -10.20
N SER A 95 -0.76 -2.94 -10.89
CA SER A 95 0.23 -1.98 -10.49
C SER A 95 -0.28 -0.60 -10.82
N VAL A 96 -0.38 0.24 -9.80
CA VAL A 96 -0.83 1.59 -9.96
C VAL A 96 0.37 2.51 -9.86
N HIS A 97 0.55 3.29 -10.92
CA HIS A 97 1.49 4.39 -10.88
C HIS A 97 0.79 5.57 -10.22
N VAL A 98 1.21 5.87 -9.01
CA VAL A 98 0.84 7.10 -8.31
C VAL A 98 1.87 8.15 -8.68
N ILE A 99 1.41 9.21 -9.34
CA ILE A 99 2.20 10.39 -9.62
C ILE A 99 2.08 11.27 -8.38
N MET A 100 3.16 11.48 -7.64
CA MET A 100 3.18 12.32 -6.47
C MET A 100 3.09 13.81 -6.86
N PRO A 101 2.81 14.72 -5.91
CA PRO A 101 2.58 16.14 -6.23
C PRO A 101 3.77 16.85 -6.87
N ASP A 102 4.96 16.28 -6.67
CA ASP A 102 6.21 16.73 -7.24
C ASP A 102 6.57 16.05 -8.58
N GLY A 103 5.63 15.31 -9.17
CA GLY A 103 5.78 14.61 -10.46
C GLY A 103 6.53 13.27 -10.37
N GLU A 104 6.94 12.85 -9.17
CA GLU A 104 7.58 11.55 -8.96
C GLU A 104 6.58 10.41 -9.19
N ARG A 105 7.01 9.31 -9.81
CA ARG A 105 6.14 8.14 -10.00
C ARG A 105 6.48 7.08 -8.97
N THR A 106 5.57 6.85 -8.04
CA THR A 106 5.60 5.71 -7.11
C THR A 106 4.76 4.59 -7.69
N LEU A 107 5.24 3.35 -7.54
CA LEU A 107 4.52 2.17 -7.98
C LEU A 107 3.96 1.46 -6.76
N LEU A 108 2.64 1.38 -6.69
CA LEU A 108 1.93 0.49 -5.79
C LEU A 108 1.63 -0.79 -6.57
N ARG A 109 1.89 -1.98 -6.04
CA ARG A 109 1.46 -3.21 -6.72
C ARG A 109 0.46 -3.94 -5.84
N GLY A 110 -0.59 -4.45 -6.45
CA GLY A 110 -1.44 -5.43 -5.80
C GLY A 110 -1.15 -6.76 -6.44
N GLU A 111 -0.77 -7.75 -5.65
CA GLU A 111 -0.83 -9.14 -6.10
C GLU A 111 -1.81 -9.86 -5.21
N VAL A 112 -2.79 -10.51 -5.83
CA VAL A 112 -3.76 -11.34 -5.12
C VAL A 112 -3.62 -12.79 -5.51
N VAL A 113 -3.49 -13.64 -4.49
CA VAL A 113 -3.38 -15.09 -4.68
C VAL A 113 -4.67 -15.77 -4.24
N PRO A 114 -5.22 -16.71 -5.04
CA PRO A 114 -6.39 -17.49 -4.63
C PRO A 114 -6.07 -18.36 -3.40
N ARG A 115 -6.95 -18.34 -2.38
CA ARG A 115 -6.91 -19.21 -1.20
C ARG A 115 -8.30 -19.76 -0.87
N SER A 116 -8.36 -20.79 -0.03
CA SER A 116 -9.63 -21.30 0.51
C SER A 116 -10.31 -20.20 1.32
N GLY A 117 -11.35 -19.58 0.73
CA GLY A 117 -12.07 -18.45 1.33
C GLY A 117 -11.92 -17.11 0.61
N GLY A 118 -11.10 -16.98 -0.45
CA GLY A 118 -11.01 -15.75 -1.24
C GLY A 118 -9.63 -15.42 -1.78
N PHE A 119 -9.32 -14.13 -1.86
CA PHE A 119 -8.05 -13.58 -2.36
C PHE A 119 -7.31 -12.86 -1.22
N VAL A 120 -5.99 -13.02 -1.15
CA VAL A 120 -5.13 -12.34 -0.15
C VAL A 120 -4.06 -11.52 -0.86
N SER A 121 -3.76 -10.32 -0.37
CA SER A 121 -2.66 -9.50 -0.89
C SER A 121 -1.31 -10.09 -0.51
N THR A 122 -0.35 -10.05 -1.42
CA THR A 122 1.04 -10.39 -1.13
C THR A 122 1.97 -9.18 -1.10
N GLU A 123 1.47 -7.96 -1.35
CA GLU A 123 2.29 -6.76 -1.21
C GLU A 123 2.36 -6.30 0.25
N PRO A 124 3.54 -5.82 0.70
CA PRO A 124 3.69 -5.36 2.05
C PRO A 124 3.06 -3.98 2.26
N PHE A 125 2.40 -3.81 3.41
CA PHE A 125 1.78 -2.55 3.82
C PHE A 125 2.73 -1.35 3.84
N SER A 126 4.03 -1.61 3.95
CA SER A 126 5.07 -0.60 3.96
C SER A 126 5.10 0.28 2.72
N ALA A 127 4.70 -0.24 1.55
CA ALA A 127 4.62 0.55 0.33
C ALA A 127 3.56 1.66 0.44
N LEU A 128 2.38 1.33 0.97
CA LEU A 128 1.30 2.27 1.22
C LEU A 128 1.69 3.31 2.29
N LEU A 129 2.34 2.87 3.37
CA LEU A 129 2.87 3.75 4.42
C LEU A 129 3.88 4.77 3.87
N LEU A 130 4.84 4.30 3.06
CA LEU A 130 5.87 5.16 2.45
C LEU A 130 5.26 6.18 1.50
N MET A 131 4.30 5.75 0.67
CA MET A 131 3.58 6.64 -0.24
C MET A 131 2.81 7.72 0.53
N ALA A 132 2.10 7.34 1.60
CA ALA A 132 1.41 8.28 2.48
C ALA A 132 2.36 9.30 3.08
N ALA A 133 3.48 8.85 3.65
CA ALA A 133 4.48 9.72 4.25
C ALA A 133 5.09 10.70 3.21
N LEU A 134 5.48 10.19 2.04
CA LEU A 134 6.09 10.99 0.97
C LEU A 134 5.11 12.02 0.38
N SER A 135 3.80 11.73 0.36
CA SER A 135 2.77 12.66 -0.13
C SER A 135 2.72 13.96 0.67
N SER A 136 3.10 13.90 1.94
CA SER A 136 3.10 15.05 2.85
C SER A 136 4.47 15.73 2.91
N THR A 137 5.48 15.17 2.23
CA THR A 137 6.86 15.70 2.24
C THR A 137 7.17 16.39 0.92
N PRO A 138 7.28 17.73 0.90
CA PRO A 138 7.61 18.46 -0.32
C PRO A 138 9.03 18.12 -0.77
N ARG A 139 9.23 17.99 -2.07
CA ARG A 139 10.55 17.75 -2.67
C ARG A 139 11.35 19.05 -2.74
N ILE A 140 12.62 18.97 -2.38
CA ILE A 140 13.57 20.07 -2.54
C ILE A 140 14.25 19.94 -3.91
N ALA A 141 14.45 21.06 -4.60
CA ALA A 141 15.11 21.05 -5.92
C ALA A 141 16.53 20.47 -5.81
N GLY A 142 16.87 19.52 -6.66
CA GLY A 142 18.16 18.81 -6.63
C GLY A 142 18.27 17.71 -5.56
N GLU A 143 17.26 17.54 -4.70
CA GLU A 143 17.24 16.49 -3.67
C GLU A 143 17.16 15.11 -4.33
N LEU A 144 18.04 14.22 -3.86
CA LEU A 144 18.01 12.82 -4.25
C LEU A 144 16.82 12.12 -3.61
N HIS A 145 16.26 11.11 -4.30
CA HIS A 145 15.15 10.33 -3.76
C HIS A 145 15.51 9.71 -2.38
N ALA A 146 16.73 9.21 -2.19
CA ALA A 146 17.13 8.64 -0.90
C ALA A 146 17.17 9.68 0.22
N GLU A 147 17.54 10.93 -0.08
CA GLU A 147 17.56 12.03 0.89
C GLU A 147 16.14 12.41 1.30
N ARG A 148 15.25 12.54 0.32
CA ARG A 148 13.82 12.79 0.56
C ARG A 148 13.21 11.69 1.42
N THR A 149 13.44 10.42 1.05
CA THR A 149 12.92 9.27 1.79
C THR A 149 13.47 9.24 3.21
N TYR A 150 14.78 9.46 3.41
CA TYR A 150 15.37 9.54 4.75
C TYR A 150 14.75 10.66 5.59
N ARG A 151 14.65 11.87 5.03
CA ARG A 151 14.07 13.04 5.71
C ARG A 151 12.61 12.81 6.07
N CYS A 152 11.84 12.27 5.13
CA CYS A 152 10.43 11.93 5.30
C CYS A 152 10.25 10.93 6.45
N LEU A 153 10.97 9.81 6.43
CA LEU A 153 10.86 8.79 7.46
C LEU A 153 11.28 9.30 8.83
N LYS A 154 12.34 10.13 8.88
CA LYS A 154 12.80 10.75 10.12
C LYS A 154 11.76 11.72 10.70
N ALA A 155 11.05 12.46 9.85
CA ALA A 155 10.01 13.39 10.27
C ALA A 155 8.72 12.68 10.73
N GLU A 156 8.37 11.56 10.09
CA GLU A 156 7.15 10.81 10.40
C GLU A 156 7.33 9.76 11.51
N GLN A 157 8.58 9.44 11.92
CA GLN A 157 8.85 8.41 12.94
C GLN A 157 7.99 8.56 14.19
N ALA A 158 8.08 9.70 14.89
CA ALA A 158 7.36 9.91 16.15
C ALA A 158 5.82 9.85 15.97
N ASN A 159 5.33 10.27 14.80
CA ASN A 159 3.91 10.24 14.48
C ASN A 159 3.44 8.80 14.24
N LEU A 160 4.18 8.01 13.48
CA LEU A 160 3.88 6.60 13.22
C LEU A 160 4.01 5.74 14.49
N GLU A 161 5.02 6.01 15.32
CA GLU A 161 5.17 5.38 16.63
C GLU A 161 4.00 5.68 17.56
N ALA A 162 3.41 6.88 17.51
CA ALA A 162 2.21 7.22 18.27
C ALA A 162 0.98 6.39 17.87
N TYR A 163 0.95 5.85 16.64
CA TYR A 163 -0.05 4.89 16.18
C TYR A 163 0.34 3.43 16.44
N GLY A 164 1.48 3.18 17.08
CA GLY A 164 1.97 1.84 17.40
C GLY A 164 2.86 1.21 16.32
N ILE A 165 3.12 1.91 15.21
CA ILE A 165 3.99 1.41 14.13
C ILE A 165 5.45 1.53 14.58
N THR A 166 6.09 0.40 14.87
CA THR A 166 7.45 0.33 15.43
C THR A 166 8.57 0.13 14.39
N GLY A 167 8.20 -0.04 13.13
CA GLY A 167 9.13 -0.33 12.05
C GLY A 167 8.50 -0.31 10.67
N ILE A 168 9.30 -0.62 9.65
CA ILE A 168 8.86 -0.73 8.25
C ILE A 168 9.31 -2.07 7.70
N TYR A 169 8.41 -2.76 6.98
CA TYR A 169 8.76 -3.95 6.22
C TYR A 169 9.53 -3.64 4.93
N SER A 170 10.62 -4.36 4.67
CA SER A 170 11.37 -4.33 3.42
C SER A 170 11.54 -5.76 2.89
N GLU A 171 11.21 -6.02 1.63
CA GLU A 171 11.38 -7.36 1.01
C GLU A 171 12.80 -7.95 1.20
N GLN A 172 13.83 -7.09 1.18
CA GLN A 172 15.23 -7.52 1.31
C GLN A 172 15.65 -7.89 2.73
N TYR A 173 14.95 -7.39 3.75
CA TYR A 173 15.43 -7.39 5.14
C TYR A 173 14.37 -7.80 6.17
N GLY A 174 13.13 -8.04 5.72
CA GLY A 174 11.98 -8.23 6.59
C GLY A 174 11.56 -6.94 7.30
N LEU A 175 10.89 -7.08 8.43
CA LEU A 175 10.56 -5.96 9.30
C LEU A 175 11.81 -5.44 9.99
N GLU A 176 12.02 -4.12 9.91
CA GLU A 176 13.13 -3.46 10.58
C GLU A 176 12.62 -2.35 11.48
N SER A 177 13.23 -2.22 12.67
CA SER A 177 12.94 -1.10 13.56
C SER A 177 13.21 0.23 12.86
N TRP A 178 12.62 1.30 13.38
CA TRP A 178 12.90 2.65 12.88
C TRP A 178 14.39 2.98 12.88
N ASP A 179 15.12 2.67 13.94
CA ASP A 179 16.57 2.90 14.01
C ASP A 179 17.35 2.16 12.92
N ALA A 180 17.03 0.88 12.69
CA ALA A 180 17.67 0.08 11.65
C ALA A 180 17.31 0.59 10.25
N THR A 181 16.06 0.99 10.05
CA THR A 181 15.56 1.58 8.80
C THR A 181 16.28 2.90 8.50
N LEU A 182 16.29 3.83 9.47
CA LEU A 182 16.90 5.15 9.34
C LEU A 182 18.41 5.07 9.16
N LYS A 183 19.10 4.18 9.90
CA LYS A 183 20.54 3.94 9.73
C LYS A 183 20.88 3.52 8.31
N ARG A 184 20.09 2.61 7.73
CA ARG A 184 20.30 2.16 6.34
C ARG A 184 20.02 3.25 5.33
N GLN A 185 18.94 4.00 5.50
CA GLN A 185 18.64 5.11 4.59
C GLN A 185 19.74 6.17 4.65
N ALA A 186 20.29 6.46 5.84
CA ALA A 186 21.45 7.35 5.98
C ALA A 186 22.67 6.82 5.20
N VAL A 187 22.96 5.51 5.25
CA VAL A 187 24.04 4.90 4.43
C VAL A 187 23.76 5.07 2.93
N ARG A 188 22.51 4.87 2.48
CA ARG A 188 22.12 5.05 1.07
C ARG A 188 22.32 6.48 0.61
N VAL A 189 21.96 7.46 1.44
CA VAL A 189 22.21 8.89 1.19
C VAL A 189 23.70 9.14 0.99
N SER A 190 24.55 8.70 1.92
CA SER A 190 26.00 8.90 1.84
C SER A 190 26.61 8.29 0.56
N ILE A 191 26.16 7.10 0.16
CA ILE A 191 26.64 6.45 -1.08
C ILE A 191 26.24 7.26 -2.31
N GLN A 192 25.01 7.77 -2.38
CA GLN A 192 24.55 8.53 -3.53
C GLN A 192 25.25 9.90 -3.63
N GLN A 193 25.42 10.59 -2.50
CA GLN A 193 26.18 11.84 -2.43
C GLN A 193 27.63 11.64 -2.89
N ALA A 194 28.31 10.59 -2.43
CA ALA A 194 29.67 10.27 -2.87
C ALA A 194 29.75 10.01 -4.39
N ARG A 195 28.74 9.34 -4.96
CA ARG A 195 28.66 9.10 -6.42
C ARG A 195 28.47 10.41 -7.21
N GLN A 196 27.63 11.32 -6.74
CA GLN A 196 27.44 12.62 -7.38
C GLN A 196 28.69 13.50 -7.32
N SER A 197 29.36 13.57 -6.17
CA SER A 197 30.61 14.32 -6.02
C SER A 197 31.70 13.79 -6.95
N ASN A 198 31.82 12.47 -7.07
CA ASN A 198 32.77 11.84 -7.99
C ASN A 198 32.40 12.09 -9.47
N ALA A 199 31.12 12.11 -9.82
CA ALA A 199 30.68 12.43 -11.17
C ALA A 199 30.98 13.90 -11.52
N ALA A 200 30.71 14.83 -10.61
CA ALA A 200 30.98 16.26 -10.78
C ALA A 200 32.48 16.59 -10.90
N ASN A 201 33.34 15.81 -10.23
CA ASN A 201 34.80 15.96 -10.34
C ASN A 201 35.36 15.37 -11.64
N ARG A 202 34.64 14.49 -12.34
CA ARG A 202 35.06 13.89 -13.63
C ARG A 202 34.62 14.70 -14.84
N SER A 203 33.67 15.62 -14.66
CA SER A 203 33.16 16.51 -15.72
C SER A 203 33.81 17.89 -15.72
N ARG A 204 34.81 18.11 -14.85
CA ARG A 204 35.72 19.26 -14.84
C ARG A 204 37.07 18.86 -15.41
#